data_AF-A0A417HC21-F1
#
_entry.id   AF-A0A417HC21-F1
#
_cell.length_a   1.000
_cell.length_b   1.000
_cell.length_c   1.000
_cell.angle_alpha   90.00
_cell.angle_beta   90.00
_cell.angle_gamma   90.00
#
_symmetry.space_group_name_H-M   'P 1'
#
loop_
_entity.id
_entity.type
_entity.pdbx_description
1 polymer ?
#
loop_
_entity_poly.entity_id
_entity_poly.type
_entity_poly.pdbx_seq_one_letter_code
_entity_poly.pdbx_strand_id
1 'polypeptide(L)'
;MKRYVLSRCVKWLGIFLLAGGVIFYILQLAPPDPSQVVLAKPVIYLYPEKAQETRVNVELTAGTFTVTEPALQDGWQVTAYPDGTLVDEDGRTWPYLFWEADSQGEFQFEEGFVVPGQDTGAFLEKALAVLGLNEKERQDFLEYWLPLMEKNPYNQIAFQQEEYTSLAALIIDPAPDTLIRVFMAWKGLQEPVEMKEQVLTPVSRQGYTAVEWGGTQVK
;
A
#
# COMPACT_ATOMS: atom_id res chain seq x y z
N MET A 1 -52.15 22.04 -32.62
CA MET A 1 -51.87 21.30 -31.36
C MET A 1 -50.53 20.53 -31.38
N LYS A 2 -50.21 19.74 -32.42
CA LYS A 2 -48.98 18.93 -32.49
C LYS A 2 -47.64 19.70 -32.44
N ARG A 3 -47.55 20.90 -33.04
CA ARG A 3 -46.32 21.73 -33.03
C ARG A 3 -45.97 22.34 -31.65
N TYR A 4 -46.98 22.63 -30.81
CA TYR A 4 -46.78 23.25 -29.51
C TYR A 4 -46.22 22.25 -28.47
N VAL A 5 -46.72 21.01 -28.51
CA VAL A 5 -46.23 19.92 -27.65
C VAL A 5 -44.77 19.56 -27.98
N LEU A 6 -44.43 19.48 -29.28
CA LEU A 6 -43.08 19.17 -29.73
C LEU A 6 -42.06 20.23 -29.28
N SER A 7 -42.41 21.51 -29.34
CA SER A 7 -41.54 22.61 -28.89
C SER A 7 -41.32 22.60 -27.37
N ARG A 8 -42.34 22.27 -26.57
CA ARG A 8 -42.17 22.10 -25.12
C ARG A 8 -41.29 20.89 -24.81
N CYS A 9 -41.50 19.74 -25.45
CA CYS A 9 -40.66 18.56 -25.22
C CYS A 9 -39.18 18.79 -25.56
N VAL A 10 -38.88 19.49 -26.66
CA VAL A 10 -37.49 19.83 -27.04
C VAL A 10 -36.86 20.82 -26.05
N LYS A 11 -37.61 21.82 -25.56
CA LYS A 11 -37.12 22.73 -24.52
C LYS A 11 -36.84 22.01 -23.20
N TRP A 12 -37.71 21.10 -22.77
CA TRP A 12 -37.47 20.29 -21.57
C TRP A 12 -36.30 19.33 -21.77
N LEU A 13 -36.15 18.69 -22.94
CA LEU A 13 -34.99 17.85 -23.26
C LEU A 13 -33.67 18.65 -23.20
N GLY A 14 -33.65 19.87 -23.74
CA GLY A 14 -32.48 20.75 -23.68
C GLY A 14 -32.13 21.19 -22.26
N ILE A 15 -33.13 21.44 -21.41
CA ILE A 15 -32.94 21.76 -19.99
C ILE A 15 -32.42 20.53 -19.21
N PHE A 16 -32.92 19.32 -19.48
CA PHE A 16 -32.41 18.09 -18.87
C PHE A 16 -30.98 17.76 -19.29
N LEU A 17 -30.61 18.00 -20.55
CA LEU A 17 -29.24 17.83 -21.03
C LEU A 17 -28.29 18.88 -20.45
N LEU A 18 -28.73 20.14 -20.30
CA LEU A 18 -27.99 21.19 -19.60
C LEU A 18 -27.83 20.86 -18.10
N ALA A 19 -28.88 20.41 -17.43
CA ALA A 19 -28.82 20.00 -16.03
C ALA A 19 -27.91 18.79 -15.82
N GLY A 20 -27.97 17.79 -16.71
CA GLY A 20 -27.06 16.64 -16.69
C GLY A 20 -25.60 17.04 -16.93
N GLY A 21 -25.35 17.96 -17.85
CA GLY A 21 -24.01 18.52 -18.09
C GLY A 21 -23.47 19.33 -16.90
N VAL A 22 -24.34 20.10 -16.23
CA VAL A 22 -23.97 20.85 -15.01
C VAL A 22 -23.71 19.89 -13.84
N ILE A 23 -24.53 18.85 -13.64
CA ILE A 23 -24.31 17.83 -12.61
C ILE A 23 -22.99 17.08 -12.87
N PHE A 24 -22.74 16.67 -14.11
CA PHE A 24 -21.49 16.01 -14.49
C PHE A 24 -20.26 16.92 -14.26
N TYR A 25 -20.36 18.20 -14.60
CA TYR A 25 -19.31 19.18 -14.35
C TYR A 25 -19.10 19.43 -12.84
N ILE A 26 -20.16 19.48 -12.04
CA ILE A 26 -20.07 19.60 -10.57
C ILE A 26 -19.43 18.33 -9.96
N LEU A 27 -19.75 17.14 -10.46
CA LEU A 27 -19.13 15.89 -10.02
C LEU A 27 -17.64 15.82 -10.38
N GLN A 28 -17.21 16.39 -11.52
CA GLN A 28 -15.79 16.53 -11.86
C GLN A 28 -15.05 17.55 -10.98
N LEU A 29 -15.77 18.49 -10.36
CA LEU A 29 -15.22 19.45 -9.41
C LEU A 29 -15.28 18.97 -7.96
N ALA A 30 -15.92 17.83 -7.69
CA ALA A 30 -15.92 17.25 -6.36
C ALA A 30 -14.48 16.87 -5.98
N PRO A 31 -14.00 17.21 -4.78
CA PRO A 31 -12.70 16.76 -4.32
C PRO A 31 -12.65 15.23 -4.34
N PRO A 32 -11.47 14.64 -4.61
CA PRO A 32 -11.31 13.19 -4.54
C PRO A 32 -11.78 12.68 -3.17
N ASP A 33 -12.38 11.49 -3.16
CA ASP A 33 -12.85 10.87 -1.94
C ASP A 33 -11.67 10.76 -0.95
N PRO A 34 -11.76 11.37 0.24
CA PRO A 34 -10.67 11.35 1.22
C PRO A 34 -10.33 9.93 1.72
N SER A 35 -11.23 8.96 1.52
CA SER A 35 -10.97 7.55 1.81
C SER A 35 -10.19 6.82 0.71
N GLN A 36 -9.96 7.44 -0.45
CA GLN A 36 -9.18 6.83 -1.52
C GLN A 36 -7.70 6.83 -1.17
N VAL A 37 -7.14 5.65 -1.01
CA VAL A 37 -5.73 5.44 -0.68
C VAL A 37 -5.06 4.56 -1.72
N VAL A 38 -3.77 4.80 -1.94
CA VAL A 38 -2.93 3.91 -2.74
C VAL A 38 -2.15 3.02 -1.78
N LEU A 39 -2.32 1.71 -1.92
CA LEU A 39 -1.46 0.72 -1.28
C LEU A 39 -0.23 0.55 -2.17
N ALA A 40 0.80 1.35 -1.91
CA ALA A 40 1.97 1.49 -2.79
C ALA A 40 3.15 0.65 -2.32
N LYS A 41 3.76 -0.05 -3.28
CA LYS A 41 4.89 -0.94 -3.07
C LYS A 41 4.81 -1.98 -1.94
N PRO A 42 3.68 -2.68 -1.71
CA PRO A 42 3.75 -4.01 -1.12
C PRO A 42 4.69 -4.94 -1.89
N VAL A 43 5.80 -5.30 -1.27
CA VAL A 43 6.70 -6.36 -1.76
C VAL A 43 6.78 -7.49 -0.73
N ILE A 44 6.80 -8.73 -1.22
CA ILE A 44 6.74 -9.95 -0.41
C ILE A 44 8.00 -10.77 -0.63
N TYR A 45 8.74 -11.01 0.44
CA TYR A 45 9.92 -11.88 0.50
C TYR A 45 9.57 -13.18 1.24
N LEU A 46 10.12 -14.30 0.78
CA LEU A 46 9.93 -15.62 1.38
C LEU A 46 11.28 -16.25 1.70
N TYR A 47 11.47 -16.66 2.96
CA TYR A 47 12.72 -17.24 3.47
C TYR A 47 12.46 -18.59 4.15
N PRO A 48 12.19 -19.66 3.39
CA PRO A 48 12.00 -20.99 3.96
C PRO A 48 13.33 -21.59 4.43
N GLU A 49 13.29 -22.58 5.32
CA GLU A 49 14.51 -23.27 5.79
C GLU A 49 15.17 -24.13 4.70
N LYS A 50 14.38 -24.57 3.72
CA LYS A 50 14.81 -25.34 2.55
C LYS A 50 13.99 -24.89 1.35
N ALA A 51 14.51 -25.13 0.14
CA ALA A 51 13.74 -24.87 -1.07
C ALA A 51 12.39 -25.61 -1.01
N GLN A 52 11.31 -24.89 -1.22
CA GLN A 52 9.95 -25.44 -1.19
C GLN A 52 9.03 -24.70 -2.15
N GLU A 53 8.00 -25.39 -2.63
CA GLU A 53 6.90 -24.74 -3.33
C GLU A 53 6.07 -23.94 -2.35
N THR A 54 5.62 -22.76 -2.76
CA THR A 54 4.77 -21.89 -1.97
C THR A 54 3.77 -21.20 -2.87
N ARG A 55 2.51 -21.23 -2.45
CA ARG A 55 1.44 -20.42 -3.01
C ARG A 55 1.28 -19.15 -2.18
N VAL A 56 1.23 -18.00 -2.84
CA VAL A 56 0.96 -16.70 -2.21
C VAL A 56 -0.24 -16.06 -2.91
N ASN A 57 -1.23 -15.62 -2.14
CA ASN A 57 -2.37 -14.87 -2.66
C ASN A 57 -2.61 -13.61 -1.84
N VAL A 58 -3.06 -12.55 -2.51
CA VAL A 58 -3.48 -11.31 -1.88
C VAL A 58 -4.93 -11.06 -2.25
N GLU A 59 -5.78 -10.84 -1.25
CA GLU A 59 -7.19 -10.52 -1.44
C GLU A 59 -7.45 -9.12 -0.89
N LEU A 60 -7.90 -8.22 -1.77
CA LEU A 60 -8.32 -6.88 -1.39
C LEU A 60 -9.77 -6.92 -0.89
N THR A 61 -10.02 -6.41 0.30
CA THR A 61 -11.39 -6.25 0.83
C THR A 61 -12.14 -5.15 0.08
N ALA A 62 -11.42 -4.13 -0.39
CA ALA A 62 -11.94 -3.07 -1.23
C ALA A 62 -10.86 -2.59 -2.20
N GLY A 63 -11.27 -2.15 -3.40
CA GLY A 63 -10.38 -1.60 -4.41
C GLY A 63 -9.98 -2.58 -5.51
N THR A 64 -8.92 -2.23 -6.23
CA THR A 64 -8.45 -2.98 -7.40
C THR A 64 -6.93 -2.92 -7.52
N PHE A 65 -6.31 -4.05 -7.85
CA PHE A 65 -4.89 -4.07 -8.19
C PHE A 65 -4.60 -3.17 -9.39
N THR A 66 -3.58 -2.34 -9.24
CA THR A 66 -3.05 -1.48 -10.31
C THR A 66 -1.81 -2.10 -10.94
N VAL A 67 -1.01 -2.81 -10.14
CA VAL A 67 0.18 -3.54 -10.58
C VAL A 67 0.29 -4.85 -9.82
N THR A 68 0.71 -5.91 -10.52
CA THR A 68 1.16 -7.16 -9.90
C THR A 68 2.34 -7.70 -10.70
N GLU A 69 3.43 -8.03 -10.02
CA GLU A 69 4.62 -8.60 -10.64
C GLU A 69 5.20 -9.74 -9.79
N PRO A 70 5.21 -10.99 -10.30
CA PRO A 70 4.60 -11.47 -11.54
C PRO A 70 3.09 -11.17 -11.62
N ALA A 71 2.45 -11.39 -12.78
CA ALA A 71 1.00 -11.22 -12.86
C ALA A 71 0.27 -12.11 -11.85
N LEU A 72 -0.51 -11.51 -10.95
CA LEU A 72 -1.33 -12.21 -9.97
C LEU A 72 -2.54 -12.82 -10.69
N GLN A 73 -2.52 -14.13 -10.93
CA GLN A 73 -3.65 -14.89 -11.48
C GLN A 73 -4.54 -15.35 -10.31
N ASP A 74 -4.69 -16.66 -10.09
CA ASP A 74 -5.33 -17.23 -8.90
C ASP A 74 -4.40 -17.23 -7.66
N GLY A 75 -3.43 -16.32 -7.62
CA GLY A 75 -2.26 -16.34 -6.74
C GLY A 75 -0.96 -16.63 -7.49
N TRP A 76 0.17 -16.36 -6.83
CA TRP A 76 1.50 -16.72 -7.29
C TRP A 76 1.87 -18.12 -6.81
N GLN A 77 2.35 -18.95 -7.74
CA GLN A 77 2.97 -20.23 -7.44
C GLN A 77 4.46 -20.12 -7.70
N VAL A 78 5.29 -20.28 -6.67
CA VAL A 78 6.75 -20.15 -6.78
C VAL A 78 7.46 -21.26 -6.00
N THR A 79 8.68 -21.59 -6.43
CA THR A 79 9.65 -22.25 -5.55
C THR A 79 10.43 -21.16 -4.82
N ALA A 80 10.28 -21.08 -3.50
CA ALA A 80 11.02 -20.17 -2.65
C ALA A 80 12.30 -20.84 -2.12
N TYR A 81 13.41 -20.12 -2.11
CA TYR A 81 14.72 -20.59 -1.64
C TYR A 81 15.15 -19.86 -0.36
N PRO A 82 15.98 -20.47 0.50
CA PRO A 82 16.38 -19.88 1.78
C PRO A 82 17.10 -18.52 1.67
N ASP A 83 17.67 -18.20 0.51
CA ASP A 83 18.34 -16.92 0.24
C ASP A 83 17.37 -15.80 -0.17
N GLY A 84 16.07 -16.08 -0.26
CA GLY A 84 15.03 -15.15 -0.70
C GLY A 84 14.76 -15.20 -2.22
N THR A 85 15.48 -16.03 -2.97
CA THR A 85 15.23 -16.20 -4.40
C THR A 85 13.89 -16.91 -4.61
N LEU A 86 13.07 -16.39 -5.53
CA LEU A 86 11.84 -17.03 -5.96
C LEU A 86 11.97 -17.46 -7.42
N VAL A 87 11.47 -18.65 -7.76
CA VAL A 87 11.43 -19.14 -9.14
C VAL A 87 9.99 -19.51 -9.50
N ASP A 88 9.46 -18.93 -10.56
CA ASP A 88 8.10 -19.25 -11.05
C ASP A 88 8.08 -20.55 -11.89
N GLU A 89 6.89 -20.97 -12.29
CA GLU A 89 6.69 -22.20 -13.08
C GLU A 89 7.38 -22.15 -14.46
N ASP A 90 7.63 -20.96 -15.01
CA ASP A 90 8.36 -20.76 -16.26
C ASP A 90 9.88 -20.78 -16.07
N GLY A 91 10.36 -20.94 -14.83
CA GLY A 91 11.77 -20.92 -14.46
C GLY A 91 12.38 -19.52 -14.37
N ARG A 92 11.57 -18.46 -14.33
CA ARG A 92 12.05 -17.08 -14.16
C ARG A 92 12.32 -16.80 -12.70
N THR A 93 13.38 -16.04 -12.45
CA THR A 93 13.82 -15.69 -11.11
C THR A 93 13.28 -14.32 -10.70
N TRP A 94 12.74 -14.24 -9.49
CA TRP A 94 12.19 -13.03 -8.90
C TRP A 94 12.82 -12.77 -7.52
N PRO A 95 13.20 -11.51 -7.21
CA PRO A 95 13.77 -11.17 -5.91
C PRO A 95 12.70 -11.02 -4.80
N TYR A 96 11.45 -10.82 -5.20
CA TYR A 96 10.26 -10.68 -4.36
C TYR A 96 9.01 -10.74 -5.26
N LEU A 97 7.83 -10.92 -4.67
CA LEU A 97 6.54 -10.68 -5.32
C LEU A 97 6.13 -9.24 -5.04
N PHE A 98 5.49 -8.57 -5.98
CA PHE A 98 5.15 -7.15 -5.89
C PHE A 98 3.70 -6.93 -6.29
N TRP A 99 3.00 -6.05 -5.57
CA TRP A 99 1.70 -5.57 -5.97
C TRP A 99 1.48 -4.11 -5.56
N GLU A 100 0.56 -3.45 -6.25
CA GLU A 100 -0.02 -2.16 -5.86
C GLU A 100 -1.52 -2.19 -6.08
N ALA A 101 -2.25 -1.40 -5.30
CA ALA A 101 -3.68 -1.26 -5.47
C ALA A 101 -4.18 0.13 -5.14
N ASP A 102 -5.22 0.54 -5.85
CA ASP A 102 -6.12 1.57 -5.35
C ASP A 102 -7.10 0.91 -4.38
N SER A 103 -7.30 1.49 -3.20
CA SER A 103 -8.20 0.97 -2.18
C SER A 103 -8.98 2.09 -1.50
N GLN A 104 -9.88 1.70 -0.59
CA GLN A 104 -10.68 2.59 0.23
C GLN A 104 -10.38 2.31 1.70
N GLY A 105 -9.74 3.23 2.38
CA GLY A 105 -9.33 3.10 3.77
C GLY A 105 -8.93 4.42 4.39
N GLU A 106 -8.98 4.50 5.71
CA GLU A 106 -8.60 5.69 6.46
C GLU A 106 -7.42 5.34 7.37
N PHE A 107 -6.25 5.91 7.09
CA PHE A 107 -5.06 5.75 7.92
C PHE A 107 -4.99 6.87 8.95
N GLN A 108 -4.96 6.48 10.22
CA GLN A 108 -5.06 7.42 11.33
C GLN A 108 -3.69 7.71 11.95
N PHE A 109 -3.47 8.96 12.31
CA PHE A 109 -2.22 9.43 12.91
C PHE A 109 -2.44 9.77 14.39
N GLU A 110 -3.17 8.91 15.12
CA GLU A 110 -3.36 9.07 16.57
C GLU A 110 -2.04 8.90 17.34
N GLU A 111 -1.23 7.94 16.89
CA GLU A 111 0.14 7.69 17.34
C GLU A 111 1.07 7.64 16.14
N GLY A 112 2.33 8.01 16.34
CA GLY A 112 3.32 8.00 15.27
C GLY A 112 4.59 8.74 15.66
N PHE A 113 5.26 9.30 14.68
CA PHE A 113 6.51 10.01 14.82
C PHE A 113 6.51 11.26 13.96
N VAL A 114 7.10 12.33 14.48
CA VAL A 114 7.41 13.53 13.70
C VAL A 114 8.91 13.66 13.62
N VAL A 115 9.44 13.46 12.40
CA VAL A 115 10.88 13.31 12.17
C VAL A 115 11.34 14.36 11.16
N PRO A 116 12.42 15.11 11.41
CA PRO A 116 13.02 15.96 10.39
C PRO A 116 13.36 15.18 9.11
N GLY A 117 13.21 15.80 7.93
CA GLY A 117 13.49 15.11 6.66
C GLY A 117 14.90 14.53 6.60
N GLN A 118 15.89 15.33 7.02
CA GLN A 118 17.30 14.93 7.09
C GLN A 118 17.57 13.72 8.02
N ASP A 119 16.72 13.47 9.02
CA ASP A 119 16.91 12.40 10.00
C ASP A 119 16.03 11.18 9.68
N THR A 120 15.17 11.28 8.65
CA THR A 120 14.18 10.25 8.32
C THR A 120 14.83 8.91 7.95
N GLY A 121 15.96 8.91 7.25
CA GLY A 121 16.68 7.67 6.90
C GLY A 121 17.15 6.91 8.14
N ALA A 122 17.82 7.59 9.07
CA ALA A 122 18.32 6.98 10.30
C ALA A 122 17.17 6.50 11.22
N PHE A 123 16.07 7.26 11.26
CA PHE A 123 14.85 6.85 11.96
C PHE A 123 14.27 5.55 11.38
N LEU A 124 14.06 5.51 10.05
CA LEU A 124 13.47 4.35 9.37
C LEU A 124 14.34 3.10 9.50
N GLU A 125 15.67 3.22 9.36
CA GLU A 125 16.60 2.10 9.62
C GLU A 125 16.36 1.46 10.99
N LYS A 126 16.27 2.29 12.04
CA LYS A 126 16.05 1.82 13.40
C LYS A 126 14.64 1.23 13.59
N ALA A 127 13.61 1.94 13.12
CA ALA A 127 12.22 1.53 13.29
C ALA A 127 11.94 0.20 12.58
N LEU A 128 12.37 0.06 11.33
CA LEU A 128 12.17 -1.15 10.54
C LEU A 128 12.96 -2.34 11.10
N ALA A 129 14.15 -2.10 11.67
CA ALA A 129 14.91 -3.15 12.35
C ALA A 129 14.18 -3.67 13.60
N VAL A 130 13.54 -2.78 14.37
CA VAL A 130 12.66 -3.19 15.49
C VAL A 130 11.49 -4.01 14.97
N LEU A 131 10.85 -3.58 13.89
CA LEU A 131 9.74 -4.31 13.24
C LEU A 131 10.16 -5.62 12.57
N GLY A 132 11.45 -5.99 12.65
CA GLY A 132 11.95 -7.30 12.24
C GLY A 132 12.40 -7.40 10.79
N LEU A 133 12.46 -6.28 10.04
CA LEU A 133 13.05 -6.28 8.69
C LEU A 133 14.57 -6.53 8.79
N ASN A 134 15.11 -7.27 7.81
CA ASN A 134 16.55 -7.50 7.70
C ASN A 134 17.24 -6.35 6.94
N GLU A 135 18.57 -6.39 6.82
CA GLU A 135 19.34 -5.34 6.14
C GLU A 135 18.88 -5.13 4.69
N LYS A 136 18.74 -6.20 3.91
CA LYS A 136 18.34 -6.10 2.50
C LYS A 136 16.97 -5.44 2.36
N GLU A 137 15.99 -5.90 3.12
CA GLU A 137 14.62 -5.38 3.06
C GLU A 137 14.54 -3.91 3.48
N ARG A 138 15.32 -3.50 4.49
CA ARG A 138 15.41 -2.10 4.92
C ARG A 138 16.03 -1.22 3.83
N GLN A 139 17.11 -1.67 3.19
CA GLN A 139 17.71 -0.94 2.08
C GLN A 139 16.71 -0.79 0.92
N ASP A 140 16.02 -1.88 0.52
CA ASP A 140 15.03 -1.85 -0.54
C ASP A 140 13.82 -0.92 -0.19
N PHE A 141 13.43 -0.86 1.09
CA PHE A 141 12.41 0.05 1.61
C PHE A 141 12.85 1.51 1.51
N LEU A 142 14.06 1.82 2.00
CA LEU A 142 14.63 3.17 2.01
C LEU A 142 14.88 3.69 0.60
N GLU A 143 15.41 2.86 -0.30
CA GLU A 143 15.66 3.23 -1.69
C GLU A 143 14.42 3.81 -2.37
N TYR A 144 13.24 3.28 -2.03
CA TYR A 144 11.98 3.76 -2.58
C TYR A 144 11.36 4.93 -1.81
N TRP A 145 11.24 4.80 -0.49
CA TRP A 145 10.46 5.74 0.31
C TRP A 145 11.25 6.98 0.73
N LEU A 146 12.54 6.85 1.05
CA LEU A 146 13.35 7.94 1.59
C LEU A 146 13.46 9.16 0.64
N PRO A 147 13.67 9.00 -0.69
CA PRO A 147 13.76 10.14 -1.60
C PRO A 147 12.51 11.04 -1.62
N LEU A 148 11.35 10.50 -1.22
CA LEU A 148 10.08 11.23 -1.14
C LEU A 148 9.94 12.03 0.17
N MET A 149 10.71 11.67 1.20
CA MET A 149 10.60 12.21 2.55
C MET A 149 11.79 13.09 2.97
N GLU A 150 12.99 12.80 2.48
CA GLU A 150 14.23 13.41 2.98
C GLU A 150 14.32 14.93 2.77
N LYS A 151 13.57 15.46 1.78
CA LYS A 151 13.55 16.90 1.45
C LYS A 151 12.45 17.68 2.18
N ASN A 152 11.55 17.00 2.87
CA ASN A 152 10.52 17.67 3.66
C ASN A 152 11.15 18.29 4.91
N PRO A 153 10.67 19.44 5.40
CA PRO A 153 11.11 19.96 6.69
C PRO A 153 10.93 18.92 7.81
N TYR A 154 9.74 18.33 7.87
CA TYR A 154 9.40 17.22 8.75
C TYR A 154 8.51 16.21 8.02
N ASN A 155 8.49 14.98 8.52
CA ASN A 155 7.59 13.91 8.10
C ASN A 155 6.82 13.44 9.33
N GLN A 156 5.49 13.36 9.20
CA GLN A 156 4.65 12.62 10.13
C GLN A 156 4.55 11.19 9.61
N ILE A 157 4.96 10.21 10.41
CA ILE A 157 5.06 8.80 10.03
C ILE A 157 4.32 7.95 11.07
N ALA A 158 3.53 6.97 10.61
CA ALA A 158 2.89 5.98 11.46
C ALA A 158 2.85 4.62 10.74
N PHE A 159 3.02 3.54 11.50
CA PHE A 159 2.93 2.17 10.97
C PHE A 159 1.51 1.61 11.18
N GLN A 160 0.80 1.32 10.09
CA GLN A 160 -0.65 1.11 10.04
C GLN A 160 -1.01 -0.37 9.92
N GLN A 161 -0.42 -1.23 10.74
CA GLN A 161 -0.53 -2.68 10.55
C GLN A 161 -1.99 -3.17 10.59
N GLU A 162 -2.79 -2.73 11.56
CA GLU A 162 -4.18 -3.20 11.72
C GLU A 162 -5.05 -2.77 10.53
N GLU A 163 -5.06 -1.47 10.21
CA GLU A 163 -5.82 -0.92 9.07
C GLU A 163 -5.38 -1.58 7.76
N TYR A 164 -4.07 -1.66 7.49
CA TYR A 164 -3.56 -2.25 6.26
C TYR A 164 -3.96 -3.72 6.09
N THR A 165 -3.77 -4.53 7.14
CA THR A 165 -4.10 -5.96 7.06
C THR A 165 -5.60 -6.23 6.94
N SER A 166 -6.46 -5.29 7.35
CA SER A 166 -7.90 -5.34 7.11
C SER A 166 -8.30 -5.02 5.66
N LEU A 167 -7.46 -4.28 4.92
CA LEU A 167 -7.70 -3.92 3.52
C LEU A 167 -7.15 -4.97 2.55
N ALA A 168 -6.05 -5.63 2.94
CA ALA A 168 -5.35 -6.61 2.11
C ALA A 168 -5.00 -7.86 2.94
N ALA A 169 -5.78 -8.92 2.75
CA ALA A 169 -5.49 -10.22 3.32
C ALA A 169 -4.38 -10.91 2.53
N LEU A 170 -3.36 -11.40 3.24
CA LEU A 170 -2.24 -12.13 2.66
C LEU A 170 -2.34 -13.60 3.09
N ILE A 171 -2.41 -14.50 2.10
CA ILE A 171 -2.56 -15.94 2.30
C ILE A 171 -1.31 -16.61 1.72
N ILE A 172 -0.62 -17.42 2.54
CA ILE A 172 0.61 -18.12 2.16
C ILE A 172 0.46 -19.59 2.55
N ASP A 173 0.69 -20.51 1.60
CA ASP A 173 0.69 -21.95 1.80
C ASP A 173 1.98 -22.59 1.25
N PRO A 174 2.78 -23.32 2.06
CA PRO A 174 2.58 -23.56 3.50
C PRO A 174 2.67 -22.27 4.32
N ALA A 175 2.00 -22.21 5.46
CA ALA A 175 2.04 -21.05 6.33
C ALA A 175 3.46 -20.82 6.88
N PRO A 176 3.97 -19.58 6.91
CA PRO A 176 5.25 -19.27 7.54
C PRO A 176 5.14 -19.36 9.06
N ASP A 177 6.25 -19.77 9.70
CA ASP A 177 6.40 -19.73 11.16
C ASP A 177 6.44 -18.28 11.68
N THR A 178 6.99 -17.36 10.87
CA THR A 178 7.02 -15.93 11.16
C THR A 178 6.46 -15.13 9.97
N LEU A 179 5.40 -14.35 10.19
CA LEU A 179 4.89 -13.39 9.23
C LEU A 179 5.12 -11.96 9.72
N ILE A 180 5.91 -11.19 8.99
CA ILE A 180 6.19 -9.78 9.27
C ILE A 180 5.46 -8.93 8.21
N ARG A 181 4.55 -8.06 8.64
CA ARG A 181 3.85 -7.12 7.74
C ARG A 181 4.04 -5.70 8.24
N VAL A 182 4.73 -4.87 7.45
CA VAL A 182 5.03 -3.47 7.80
C VAL A 182 4.45 -2.55 6.74
N PHE A 183 3.48 -1.72 7.13
CA PHE A 183 2.89 -0.74 6.23
C PHE A 183 3.04 0.66 6.80
N MET A 184 3.76 1.52 6.10
CA MET A 184 4.03 2.89 6.54
C MET A 184 3.06 3.87 5.89
N ALA A 185 2.29 4.61 6.68
CA ALA A 185 1.63 5.83 6.23
C ALA A 185 2.45 7.05 6.63
N TRP A 186 2.61 8.00 5.71
CA TRP A 186 3.33 9.24 6.00
C TRP A 186 2.72 10.45 5.31
N LYS A 187 3.00 11.64 5.85
CA LYS A 187 2.76 12.92 5.18
C LYS A 187 3.83 13.95 5.51
N GLY A 188 4.14 14.81 4.55
CA GLY A 188 5.08 15.91 4.74
C GLY A 188 4.48 17.04 5.58
N LEU A 189 5.31 17.65 6.41
CA LEU A 189 4.95 18.77 7.28
C LEU A 189 5.92 19.94 7.08
N GLN A 190 5.40 21.17 7.17
CA GLN A 190 6.22 22.38 7.16
C GLN A 190 6.81 22.70 8.54
N GLU A 191 6.07 22.35 9.59
CA GLU A 191 6.45 22.56 10.99
C GLU A 191 6.17 21.27 11.78
N PRO A 192 6.91 21.00 12.87
CA PRO A 192 6.66 19.81 13.67
C PRO A 192 5.33 19.96 14.43
N VAL A 193 4.63 18.84 14.62
CA VAL A 193 3.41 18.77 15.43
C VAL A 193 3.65 17.90 16.66
N GLU A 194 2.93 18.18 17.74
CA GLU A 194 2.93 17.29 18.91
C GLU A 194 2.20 16.00 18.54
N MET A 195 2.81 14.86 18.88
CA MET A 195 2.31 13.55 18.53
C MET A 195 2.71 12.55 19.61
N LYS A 196 1.77 11.68 19.97
CA LYS A 196 2.06 10.55 20.86
C LYS A 196 2.93 9.55 20.10
N GLU A 197 4.06 9.17 20.70
CA GLU A 197 4.94 8.17 20.10
C GLU A 197 4.25 6.81 19.99
N GLN A 198 4.26 6.24 18.79
CA GLN A 198 3.78 4.88 18.55
C GLN A 198 4.73 3.85 19.18
N VAL A 199 4.18 2.85 19.85
CA VAL A 199 4.97 1.73 20.39
C VAL A 199 5.25 0.71 19.28
N LEU A 200 6.51 0.51 18.93
CA LEU A 200 6.93 -0.52 17.99
C LEU A 200 7.21 -1.82 18.74
N THR A 201 6.53 -2.90 18.36
CA THR A 201 6.72 -4.22 18.95
C THR A 201 7.86 -4.96 18.24
N PRO A 202 8.94 -5.35 18.94
CA PRO A 202 10.01 -6.11 18.33
C PRO A 202 9.54 -7.47 17.80
N VAL A 203 9.96 -7.84 16.58
CA VAL A 203 9.66 -9.15 15.99
C VAL A 203 10.95 -9.96 15.78
N SER A 204 10.97 -11.20 16.29
CA SER A 204 12.08 -12.14 16.08
C SER A 204 11.72 -13.14 14.99
N ARG A 205 12.63 -13.31 14.02
CA ARG A 205 12.49 -14.33 12.97
C ARG A 205 12.75 -15.72 13.52
N GLN A 206 11.87 -16.66 13.22
CA GLN A 206 12.00 -18.08 13.54
C GLN A 206 11.46 -18.91 12.39
N GLY A 207 12.14 -20.01 12.05
CA GLY A 207 11.72 -20.93 10.99
C GLY A 207 11.52 -20.25 9.63
N TYR A 208 10.55 -20.74 8.87
CA TYR A 208 10.13 -20.12 7.62
C TYR A 208 9.57 -18.71 7.89
N THR A 209 10.25 -17.69 7.38
CA THR A 209 9.83 -16.29 7.52
C THR A 209 9.30 -15.73 6.21
N ALA A 210 8.12 -15.13 6.23
CA ALA A 210 7.61 -14.27 5.16
C ALA A 210 7.58 -12.81 5.62
N VAL A 211 7.98 -11.90 4.74
CA VAL A 211 8.00 -10.46 5.02
C VAL A 211 7.25 -9.73 3.92
N GLU A 212 6.28 -8.92 4.28
CA GLU A 212 5.67 -7.94 3.41
C GLU A 212 5.93 -6.54 3.96
N TRP A 213 6.41 -5.64 3.12
CA TRP A 213 6.41 -4.22 3.46
C TRP A 213 5.85 -3.38 2.34
N GLY A 214 5.23 -2.27 2.69
CA GLY A 214 4.68 -1.27 1.76
C GLY A 214 4.40 0.05 2.46
N GLY A 215 3.70 0.95 1.78
CA GLY A 215 3.28 2.19 2.40
C GLY A 215 2.35 3.05 1.57
N THR A 216 2.08 4.24 2.07
CA THR A 216 1.26 5.23 1.38
C THR A 216 1.64 6.64 1.82
N GLN A 217 1.51 7.58 0.89
CA GLN A 217 1.55 9.01 1.21
C GLN A 217 0.10 9.49 1.40
N VAL A 218 -0.20 9.96 2.61
CA VAL A 218 -1.49 10.60 2.93
C VAL A 218 -1.41 12.08 2.55
N LYS A 219 -2.45 12.59 1.88
CA LYS A 219 -2.53 13.97 1.41
C LYS A 219 -3.14 14.91 2.45
#